data_AF-A0A7J7NAQ6-F1
#
_entry.id   AF-A0A7J7NAQ6-F1
#
_cell.length_a   1.000
_cell.length_b   1.000
_cell.length_c   1.000
_cell.angle_alpha   90.00
_cell.angle_beta   90.00
_cell.angle_gamma   90.00
#
_symmetry.space_group_name_H-M   'P 1'
#
loop_
_entity.id
_entity.type
_entity.pdbx_description
1 polymer ?
#
loop_
_entity_poly.entity_id
_entity_poly.type
_entity_poly.pdbx_seq_one_letter_code
_entity_poly.pdbx_strand_id
1 'polypeptide(L)'
;MVESMVERYGHLDIMFSNAGIINPYRSIVEFDLSAANHLFGINVLGMVASVKHAARVTRSVAASSGLGFDIKVVVRTANDTVSGTFNV
;
A
#
# COMPACT_ATOMS: atom_id res chain seq x y z
N MET A 1 -7.02 0.23 12.75
CA MET A 1 -5.59 -0.17 12.86
C MET A 1 -4.64 0.97 12.54
N VAL A 2 -4.73 1.61 11.36
CA VAL A 2 -3.92 2.82 11.06
C VAL A 2 -4.20 3.93 12.09
N GLU A 3 -5.48 4.26 12.31
CA GLU A 3 -5.91 5.28 13.28
C GLU A 3 -5.40 4.99 14.69
N SER A 4 -5.57 3.76 15.18
CA SER A 4 -5.09 3.36 16.51
C SER A 4 -3.57 3.44 16.68
N MET A 5 -2.78 3.26 15.60
CA MET A 5 -1.33 3.46 15.65
C MET A 5 -0.99 4.93 15.81
N VAL A 6 -1.67 5.81 15.06
CA VAL A 6 -1.48 7.26 15.16
C VAL A 6 -1.98 7.79 16.50
N GLU A 7 -3.10 7.31 17.03
CA GLU A 7 -3.57 7.67 18.37
C GLU A 7 -2.57 7.28 19.47
N ARG A 8 -1.90 6.13 19.32
CA ARG A 8 -0.97 5.62 20.32
C ARG A 8 0.44 6.23 20.23
N TYR A 9 0.92 6.49 19.02
CA TYR A 9 2.30 6.91 18.77
C TYR A 9 2.43 8.32 18.15
N GLY A 10 1.32 9.00 17.91
CA GLY A 10 1.24 10.38 17.40
C GLY A 10 1.39 10.54 15.89
N HIS A 11 2.06 9.59 15.22
CA HIS A 11 2.37 9.67 13.79
C HIS A 11 2.59 8.28 13.17
N LEU A 12 2.66 8.23 11.84
CA LEU A 12 2.95 7.04 11.05
C LEU A 12 4.03 7.36 10.02
N ASP A 13 5.27 6.92 10.25
CA ASP A 13 6.39 7.17 9.34
C ASP A 13 6.54 6.11 8.25
N ILE A 14 6.38 4.83 8.61
CA ILE A 14 6.65 3.69 7.73
C ILE A 14 5.54 2.67 7.84
N MET A 15 5.03 2.24 6.68
CA MET A 15 4.05 1.17 6.56
C MET A 15 4.58 0.07 5.64
N PHE A 16 4.49 -1.17 6.09
CA PHE A 16 4.82 -2.35 5.29
C PHE A 16 3.55 -3.12 4.96
N SER A 17 3.25 -3.30 3.67
CA SER A 17 2.20 -4.20 3.19
C SER A 17 2.86 -5.49 2.69
N ASN A 18 2.92 -6.50 3.56
CA ASN A 18 3.59 -7.77 3.29
C ASN A 18 2.64 -8.90 2.87
N ALA A 19 1.33 -8.69 2.97
CA ALA A 19 0.35 -9.71 2.58
C ALA A 19 0.39 -9.88 1.05
N GLY A 20 0.74 -11.09 0.60
CA GLY A 20 0.75 -11.42 -0.81
C GLY A 20 0.59 -12.91 -1.04
N ILE A 21 -0.04 -13.26 -2.16
CA ILE A 21 -0.15 -14.64 -2.65
C ILE A 21 0.57 -14.78 -3.98
N ILE A 22 0.98 -16.01 -4.30
CA ILE A 22 1.59 -16.35 -5.58
C ILE A 22 0.56 -17.09 -6.43
N ASN A 23 0.56 -16.78 -7.72
CA ASN A 23 -0.28 -17.45 -8.68
C ASN A 23 0.15 -18.92 -8.92
N PRO A 24 -0.76 -19.91 -8.94
CA PRO A 24 -0.41 -21.28 -9.29
C PRO A 24 -0.12 -21.51 -10.79
N TYR A 25 -0.59 -20.64 -11.71
CA TYR A 25 -0.39 -20.87 -13.15
C TYR A 25 1.06 -20.59 -13.60
N ARG A 26 1.56 -21.48 -14.47
CA ARG A 26 2.93 -21.45 -15.01
C ARG A 26 3.06 -20.58 -16.26
N SER A 27 1.95 -20.30 -16.95
CA SER A 27 1.89 -19.57 -18.22
C SER A 27 0.79 -18.52 -18.21
N ILE A 28 1.01 -17.40 -18.90
CA ILE A 28 0.01 -16.34 -19.07
C ILE A 28 -1.18 -16.79 -19.92
N VAL A 29 -0.96 -17.76 -20.82
CA VAL A 29 -2.01 -18.29 -21.70
C VAL A 29 -3.05 -19.10 -20.90
N GLU A 30 -2.62 -19.72 -19.81
CA GLU A 30 -3.46 -20.51 -18.90
C GLU A 30 -4.03 -19.66 -17.77
N PHE A 31 -3.71 -18.37 -17.74
CA PHE A 31 -4.02 -17.51 -16.60
C PHE A 31 -5.50 -17.15 -16.59
N ASP A 32 -6.22 -17.71 -15.62
CA ASP A 32 -7.62 -17.39 -15.39
C ASP A 32 -7.78 -15.96 -14.84
N LEU A 33 -8.69 -15.19 -15.43
CA LEU A 33 -8.99 -13.82 -15.02
C LEU A 33 -9.62 -13.75 -13.62
N SER A 34 -10.36 -14.77 -13.19
CA SER A 34 -10.88 -14.80 -11.82
C SER A 34 -9.75 -14.95 -10.80
N ALA A 35 -8.81 -15.87 -11.06
CA ALA A 35 -7.59 -15.98 -10.29
C ALA A 35 -6.71 -14.71 -10.34
N ALA A 36 -6.64 -14.03 -11.49
CA ALA A 36 -5.97 -12.75 -11.62
C ALA A 36 -6.60 -11.67 -10.72
N ASN A 37 -7.92 -11.57 -10.70
CA ASN A 37 -8.63 -10.64 -9.82
C ASN A 37 -8.38 -10.93 -8.34
N HIS A 38 -8.30 -12.21 -7.96
CA HIS A 38 -7.98 -12.59 -6.59
C HIS A 38 -6.54 -12.20 -6.21
N LEU A 39 -5.56 -12.53 -7.08
CA LEU A 39 -4.15 -12.17 -6.93
C LEU A 39 -3.97 -10.65 -6.81
N PHE A 40 -4.54 -9.87 -7.74
CA PHE A 40 -4.44 -8.42 -7.73
C PHE A 40 -5.24 -7.79 -6.58
N GLY A 41 -6.37 -8.38 -6.20
CA GLY A 41 -7.16 -7.97 -5.05
C GLY A 41 -6.34 -7.98 -3.77
N ILE A 42 -5.55 -9.03 -3.55
CA ILE A 42 -4.69 -9.14 -2.37
C ILE A 42 -3.42 -8.29 -2.54
N ASN A 43 -2.63 -8.55 -3.59
CA ASN A 43 -1.27 -8.02 -3.69
C ASN A 43 -1.21 -6.52 -4.07
N VAL A 44 -2.21 -6.03 -4.81
CA VAL A 44 -2.21 -4.65 -5.34
C VAL A 44 -3.29 -3.82 -4.65
N LEU A 45 -4.55 -4.23 -4.74
CA LEU A 45 -5.65 -3.43 -4.20
C LEU A 45 -5.61 -3.36 -2.67
N GLY A 46 -5.19 -4.44 -1.99
CA GLY A 46 -4.96 -4.45 -0.54
C GLY A 46 -3.90 -3.42 -0.11
N MET A 47 -2.80 -3.33 -0.85
CA MET A 47 -1.75 -2.33 -0.63
C MET A 47 -2.29 -0.91 -0.88
N VAL A 48 -2.99 -0.68 -2.00
CA VAL A 48 -3.57 0.64 -2.33
C VAL A 48 -4.55 1.10 -1.25
N ALA A 49 -5.42 0.20 -0.76
CA ALA A 49 -6.34 0.52 0.33
C ALA A 49 -5.58 0.93 1.61
N SER A 50 -4.51 0.19 1.94
CA SER A 50 -3.67 0.50 3.11
C SER A 50 -3.03 1.89 3.00
N VAL A 51 -2.46 2.22 1.83
CA VAL A 51 -1.84 3.53 1.57
C VAL A 51 -2.88 4.64 1.62
N LYS A 52 -4.07 4.43 1.04
CA LYS A 52 -5.18 5.38 1.09
C LYS A 52 -5.61 5.70 2.53
N HIS A 53 -5.68 4.69 3.39
CA HIS A 53 -6.02 4.89 4.79
C HIS A 53 -4.90 5.60 5.56
N ALA A 54 -3.64 5.21 5.37
CA ALA A 54 -2.49 5.92 5.92
C ALA A 54 -2.49 7.40 5.53
N ALA A 55 -2.66 7.69 4.23
CA ALA A 55 -2.72 9.04 3.70
C ALA A 55 -3.82 9.90 4.36
N ARG A 56 -5.02 9.35 4.54
CA ARG A 56 -6.13 10.07 5.19
C ARG A 56 -5.82 10.45 6.62
N VAL A 57 -5.29 9.52 7.40
CA VAL A 57 -4.99 9.75 8.82
C VAL A 57 -3.84 10.73 8.95
N THR A 58 -2.73 10.51 8.22
CA THR A 58 -1.59 11.42 8.22
C THR A 58 -1.99 12.82 7.75
N ARG A 59 -2.86 12.96 6.74
CA ARG A 59 -3.39 14.27 6.32
C ARG A 59 -4.19 14.95 7.42
N SER A 60 -5.04 14.22 8.13
CA SER A 60 -5.83 14.80 9.21
C SER A 60 -4.95 15.35 10.34
N VAL A 61 -3.80 14.69 10.61
CA VAL A 61 -2.80 15.15 11.59
C VAL A 61 -1.92 16.27 11.02
N ALA A 62 -1.57 16.23 9.73
CA ALA A 62 -0.72 17.24 9.11
C ALA A 62 -1.46 18.57 8.88
N ALA A 63 -2.77 18.53 8.58
CA ALA A 63 -3.60 19.71 8.39
C ALA A 63 -3.66 20.62 9.62
N SER A 64 -3.48 20.08 10.84
CA SER A 64 -3.37 20.88 12.06
C SER A 64 -1.97 21.50 12.26
N SER A 65 -0.96 21.07 11.49
CA SER A 65 0.43 21.54 11.56
C SER A 65 0.85 22.49 10.41
N GLY A 66 0.06 22.55 9.32
CA GLY A 66 0.34 23.40 8.15
C GLY A 66 1.48 22.92 7.24
N LEU A 67 2.08 21.76 7.52
CA LEU A 67 3.14 21.14 6.72
C LEU A 67 2.53 20.14 5.73
N GLY A 68 2.91 20.22 4.45
CA GLY A 68 2.62 19.20 3.46
C GLY A 68 3.40 17.90 3.75
N PHE A 69 2.88 16.76 3.32
CA PHE A 69 3.55 15.48 3.53
C PHE A 69 3.59 14.64 2.25
N ASP A 70 4.73 13.97 2.04
CA ASP A 70 4.97 13.11 0.90
C ASP A 70 4.83 11.64 1.29
N ILE A 71 4.12 10.87 0.46
CA ILE A 71 4.04 9.41 0.59
C ILE A 71 4.93 8.78 -0.45
N LYS A 72 6.02 8.14 -0.02
CA LYS A 72 6.84 7.29 -0.90
C LYS A 72 6.34 5.85 -0.85
N VAL A 73 5.84 5.36 -1.97
CA VAL A 73 5.45 3.96 -2.16
C VAL A 73 6.59 3.22 -2.85
N VAL A 74 6.98 2.07 -2.32
CA VAL A 74 7.99 1.19 -2.91
C VAL A 74 7.38 -0.21 -3.05
N VAL A 75 7.38 -0.73 -4.27
CA VAL A 75 6.95 -2.08 -4.62
C VAL A 75 8.18 -2.86 -5.03
N ARG A 76 8.47 -3.96 -4.34
CA ARG A 76 9.58 -4.85 -4.68
C ARG A 76 9.02 -6.18 -5.18
N THR A 77 9.59 -6.66 -6.27
CA THR A 77 9.48 -8.05 -6.72
C THR A 77 10.81 -8.75 -6.42
N ALA A 78 10.90 -10.05 -6.67
CA ALA A 78 12.14 -10.80 -6.46
C ALA A 78 13.33 -10.24 -7.25
N ASN A 79 13.08 -9.62 -8.40
CA ASN A 79 14.12 -9.19 -9.34
C ASN A 79 14.18 -7.68 -9.56
N ASP A 80 13.16 -6.92 -9.10
CA ASP A 80 13.07 -5.50 -9.43
C ASP A 80 12.39 -4.70 -8.31
N THR A 81 12.62 -3.39 -8.30
CA THR A 81 12.03 -2.44 -7.36
C THR A 81 11.52 -1.22 -8.10
N VAL A 82 10.23 -0.96 -7.98
CA VAL A 82 9.58 0.26 -8.48
C VAL A 82 9.22 1.13 -7.29
N SER A 83 9.49 2.43 -7.38
CA SER A 83 9.07 3.39 -6.36
C SER A 83 8.45 4.64 -6.97
N GLY A 84 7.53 5.25 -6.26
CA GLY A 84 6.92 6.53 -6.61
C GLY A 84 6.63 7.36 -5.37
N THR A 85 6.53 8.67 -5.54
CA THR A 85 6.17 9.60 -4.46
C THR A 85 4.90 10.34 -4.83
N PHE A 86 3.99 10.49 -3.87
CA PHE A 86 2.75 11.22 -4.00
C PHE A 86 2.76 12.38 -3.00
N ASN A 87 2.57 13.61 -3.50
CA ASN A 87 2.27 14.76 -2.66
C ASN A 87 0.79 14.70 -2.24
N VAL A 88 0.50 14.82 -0.95
CA VAL A 88 -0.86 14.67 -0.39
C VAL A 88 -1.25 15.85 0.49
#